data_AF-A0A8T5A0G6-F1
#
_entry.id   AF-A0A8T5A0G6-F1
#
_cell.length_a   1.000
_cell.length_b   1.000
_cell.length_c   1.000
_cell.angle_alpha   90.00
_cell.angle_beta   90.00
_cell.angle_gamma   90.00
#
_symmetry.space_group_name_H-M   'P 1'
#
loop_
_entity.id
_entity.type
_entity.pdbx_description
1 polymer ?
#
loop_
_entity_poly.entity_id
_entity_poly.type
_entity_poly.pdbx_seq_one_letter_code
_entity_poly.pdbx_strand_id
1 'polypeptide(L)'
;MLAAARTAPKTAGIDDILTLIVYGEEKNAIAEKMEEIAEQRKIDGFRRDARNVRDSEAVVLIGVRGSKSIGINCGACGYKNCSEFEEAKRHVGQDFTGPTCLFKALDIGIALGSAVKIASLLNIDNRIMYRIGTAALKLNLMPEATVVMGVPLSAKGKNIYFDRKWP
;
A
#
# COMPACT_ATOMS: atom_id res chain seq x y z
N MET A 1 -14.77 4.09 0.91
CA MET A 1 -13.30 4.28 0.90
C MET A 1 -12.70 4.36 -0.49
N LEU A 2 -12.89 3.35 -1.37
CA LEU A 2 -12.26 3.32 -2.70
C LEU A 2 -12.66 4.51 -3.60
N ALA A 3 -13.92 4.95 -3.54
CA ALA A 3 -14.35 6.17 -4.24
C ALA A 3 -13.50 7.38 -3.83
N ALA A 4 -13.26 7.56 -2.52
CA ALA A 4 -12.44 8.65 -2.00
C ALA A 4 -10.96 8.56 -2.44
N ALA A 5 -10.42 7.34 -2.54
CA ALA A 5 -9.08 7.12 -3.09
C ALA A 5 -9.02 7.48 -4.57
N ARG A 6 -10.01 7.06 -5.36
CA ARG A 6 -10.08 7.29 -6.81
C ARG A 6 -10.25 8.77 -7.16
N THR A 7 -11.08 9.48 -6.41
CA THR A 7 -11.38 10.92 -6.62
C THR A 7 -10.42 11.85 -5.89
N ALA A 8 -9.44 11.32 -5.15
CA ALA A 8 -8.39 12.11 -4.52
C ALA A 8 -7.70 13.00 -5.57
N PRO A 9 -7.24 14.22 -5.22
CA PRO A 9 -6.50 15.04 -6.16
C PRO A 9 -5.18 14.34 -6.53
N LYS A 10 -4.84 14.34 -7.83
CA LYS A 10 -3.60 13.79 -8.37
C LYS A 10 -2.83 14.84 -9.15
N THR A 11 -1.51 14.73 -9.13
CA THR A 11 -0.63 15.66 -9.82
C THR A 11 -0.96 15.69 -11.31
N ALA A 12 -1.15 16.90 -11.85
CA ALA A 12 -1.55 17.14 -13.25
C ALA A 12 -2.85 16.43 -13.70
N GLY A 13 -3.69 15.96 -12.76
CA GLY A 13 -4.91 15.22 -13.07
C GLY A 13 -4.67 13.79 -13.61
N ILE A 14 -3.43 13.30 -13.59
CA ILE A 14 -3.07 11.99 -14.15
C ILE A 14 -3.37 10.88 -13.14
N ASP A 15 -4.29 9.97 -13.50
CA ASP A 15 -4.66 8.86 -12.62
C ASP A 15 -3.82 7.59 -12.87
N ASP A 16 -2.85 7.37 -11.99
CA ASP A 16 -2.10 6.11 -11.91
C ASP A 16 -2.36 5.34 -10.60
N ILE A 17 -3.41 5.72 -9.87
CA ILE A 17 -3.82 5.04 -8.64
C ILE A 17 -4.57 3.77 -9.01
N LEU A 18 -4.19 2.70 -8.34
CA LEU A 18 -4.78 1.38 -8.42
C LEU A 18 -5.41 1.06 -7.07
N THR A 19 -6.58 0.44 -7.08
CA THR A 19 -7.29 0.07 -5.86
C THR A 19 -7.84 -1.34 -5.97
N LEU A 20 -7.73 -2.10 -4.89
CA LEU A 20 -8.31 -3.44 -4.78
C LEU A 20 -8.87 -3.62 -3.36
N ILE A 21 -9.98 -4.33 -3.23
CA ILE A 21 -10.50 -4.80 -1.94
C ILE A 21 -10.36 -6.31 -1.90
N VAL A 22 -9.82 -6.84 -0.82
CA VAL A 22 -9.66 -8.28 -0.61
C VAL A 22 -10.31 -8.68 0.72
N TYR A 23 -10.93 -9.85 0.71
CA TYR A 23 -11.64 -10.43 1.85
C TYR A 23 -11.61 -11.96 1.73
N GLY A 24 -12.01 -12.67 2.80
CA GLY A 24 -11.99 -14.14 2.82
C GLY A 24 -10.60 -14.72 2.54
N GLU A 25 -10.53 -15.65 1.60
CA GLU A 25 -9.30 -16.39 1.26
C GLU A 25 -8.16 -15.50 0.76
N GLU A 26 -8.43 -14.49 -0.06
CA GLU A 26 -7.37 -13.59 -0.57
C GLU A 26 -6.71 -12.77 0.56
N LYS A 27 -7.52 -12.33 1.53
CA LYS A 27 -7.03 -11.66 2.74
C LYS A 27 -6.20 -12.61 3.60
N ASN A 28 -6.63 -13.87 3.74
CA ASN A 28 -5.90 -14.88 4.49
C ASN A 28 -4.55 -15.22 3.83
N ALA A 29 -4.51 -15.32 2.50
CA ALA A 29 -3.29 -15.54 1.74
C ALA A 29 -2.26 -14.39 1.97
N ILE A 30 -2.72 -13.14 2.06
CA ILE A 30 -1.85 -12.02 2.43
C ILE A 30 -1.27 -12.21 3.84
N ALA A 31 -2.09 -12.60 4.83
CA ALA A 31 -1.62 -12.84 6.19
C ALA A 31 -0.56 -13.96 6.24
N GLU A 32 -0.82 -15.08 5.56
CA GLU A 32 0.12 -16.19 5.44
C GLU A 32 1.43 -15.75 4.80
N LYS A 33 1.35 -14.97 3.72
CA LYS A 33 2.55 -14.44 3.07
C LYS A 33 3.34 -13.50 3.99
N MET A 34 2.66 -12.71 4.81
CA MET A 34 3.32 -11.88 5.82
C MET A 34 4.03 -12.73 6.88
N GLU A 35 3.45 -13.84 7.31
CA GLU A 35 4.08 -14.78 8.26
C GLU A 35 5.33 -15.44 7.66
N GLU A 36 5.28 -15.87 6.39
CA GLU A 36 6.46 -16.37 5.67
C GLU A 36 7.58 -15.32 5.63
N ILE A 37 7.26 -14.06 5.31
CA ILE A 37 8.23 -12.96 5.28
C ILE A 37 8.81 -12.72 6.67
N ALA A 38 7.98 -12.80 7.72
CA ALA A 38 8.42 -12.62 9.10
C ALA A 38 9.48 -13.66 9.48
N GLU A 39 9.26 -14.92 9.09
CA GLU A 39 10.20 -16.02 9.35
C GLU A 39 11.49 -15.85 8.55
N GLN A 40 11.38 -15.64 7.24
CA GLN A 40 12.53 -15.47 6.35
C GLN A 40 13.44 -14.32 6.76
N ARG A 41 12.85 -13.21 7.21
CA ARG A 41 13.58 -11.98 7.53
C ARG A 41 13.84 -11.81 9.03
N LYS A 42 13.29 -12.67 9.89
CA LYS A 42 13.32 -12.56 11.36
C LYS A 42 12.80 -11.19 11.85
N ILE A 43 11.67 -10.74 11.29
CA ILE A 43 11.03 -9.46 11.65
C ILE A 43 9.65 -9.74 12.24
N ASP A 44 9.55 -9.74 13.57
CA ASP A 44 8.30 -10.02 14.28
C ASP A 44 7.16 -9.04 13.95
N GLY A 45 7.51 -7.84 13.48
CA GLY A 45 6.54 -6.87 13.00
C GLY A 45 5.62 -7.41 11.89
N PHE A 46 6.13 -8.25 10.98
CA PHE A 46 5.29 -8.87 9.95
C PHE A 46 4.33 -9.89 10.56
N ARG A 47 4.80 -10.73 11.48
CA ARG A 47 3.99 -11.73 12.18
C ARG A 47 2.88 -11.11 13.02
N ARG A 48 3.17 -10.00 13.72
CA ARG A 48 2.15 -9.26 14.47
C ARG A 48 1.08 -8.69 13.54
N ASP A 49 1.49 -8.01 12.47
CA ASP A 49 0.53 -7.36 11.57
C ASP A 49 -0.26 -8.40 10.75
N ALA A 50 0.29 -9.60 10.49
CA ALA A 50 -0.42 -10.70 9.85
C ALA A 50 -1.63 -11.16 10.66
N ARG A 51 -1.48 -11.26 12.00
CA ARG A 51 -2.60 -11.56 12.90
C ARG A 51 -3.69 -10.50 12.80
N ASN A 52 -3.32 -9.22 12.81
CA ASN A 52 -4.27 -8.13 12.64
C ASN A 52 -5.03 -8.23 11.30
N VAL A 53 -4.34 -8.59 10.21
CA VAL A 53 -4.98 -8.81 8.90
C VAL A 53 -5.96 -9.99 8.95
N ARG A 54 -5.57 -11.13 9.55
CA ARG A 54 -6.44 -12.29 9.69
C ARG A 54 -7.70 -11.94 10.48
N ASP A 55 -7.56 -11.13 11.53
CA ASP A 55 -8.66 -10.68 12.37
C ASP A 55 -9.50 -9.55 11.77
N SER A 56 -9.08 -8.92 10.68
CA SER A 56 -9.83 -7.84 10.02
C SER A 56 -10.94 -8.37 9.11
N GLU A 57 -12.03 -7.64 8.90
CA GLU A 57 -13.10 -8.08 7.98
C GLU A 57 -12.67 -8.01 6.51
N ALA A 58 -11.90 -6.97 6.14
CA ALA A 58 -11.38 -6.79 4.79
C ALA A 58 -10.05 -6.01 4.81
N VAL A 59 -9.35 -6.02 3.67
CA VAL A 59 -8.19 -5.17 3.42
C VAL A 59 -8.42 -4.39 2.13
N VAL A 60 -8.23 -3.08 2.20
CA VAL A 60 -8.15 -2.20 1.04
C VAL A 60 -6.68 -2.05 0.64
N LEU A 61 -6.34 -2.43 -0.58
CA LEU A 61 -5.02 -2.20 -1.17
C LEU A 61 -5.08 -0.97 -2.06
N ILE A 62 -4.12 -0.07 -1.89
CA ILE A 62 -3.93 1.10 -2.75
C ILE A 62 -2.51 1.04 -3.28
N GLY A 63 -2.37 1.03 -4.60
CA GLY A 63 -1.11 1.00 -5.30
C GLY A 63 -0.98 2.15 -6.29
N VAL A 64 0.22 2.30 -6.85
CA VAL A 64 0.48 3.31 -7.89
C VAL A 64 1.43 2.78 -8.95
N ARG A 65 1.21 3.19 -10.20
CA ARG A 65 2.17 2.99 -11.29
C ARG A 65 3.32 4.01 -11.18
N GLY A 66 4.18 3.80 -10.18
CA GLY A 66 5.25 4.73 -9.81
C GLY A 66 6.40 4.85 -10.82
N SER A 67 6.46 3.94 -11.81
CA SER A 67 7.42 3.97 -12.92
C SER A 67 7.12 5.01 -13.99
N LYS A 68 5.92 5.62 -13.97
CA LYS A 68 5.55 6.69 -14.91
C LYS A 68 5.93 8.06 -14.38
N SER A 69 6.33 8.96 -15.26
CA SER A 69 6.57 10.35 -14.90
C SER A 69 5.30 11.21 -15.03
N ILE A 70 5.45 12.50 -14.74
CA ILE A 70 4.46 13.53 -15.03
C ILE A 70 5.00 14.61 -15.99
N GLY A 71 6.18 14.39 -16.57
CA GLY A 71 6.80 15.31 -17.55
C GLY A 71 7.42 16.61 -17.01
N ILE A 72 7.53 16.82 -15.69
CA ILE A 72 8.03 18.09 -15.10
C ILE A 72 9.56 18.17 -15.01
N ASN A 73 10.30 17.08 -15.24
CA ASN A 73 11.77 17.04 -15.16
C ASN A 73 12.36 17.55 -13.83
N CYS A 74 11.68 17.29 -12.70
CA CYS A 74 12.07 17.83 -11.38
C CYS A 74 13.36 17.25 -10.76
N GLY A 75 13.93 16.18 -11.31
CA GLY A 75 15.14 15.53 -10.79
C GLY A 75 14.99 14.70 -9.51
N ALA A 76 13.86 14.77 -8.80
CA ALA A 76 13.69 14.12 -7.49
C ALA A 76 13.78 12.58 -7.51
N CYS A 77 13.61 11.95 -8.66
CA CYS A 77 13.78 10.50 -8.84
C CYS A 77 15.25 10.08 -9.05
N GLY A 78 16.19 11.03 -9.07
CA GLY A 78 17.62 10.79 -9.25
C GLY A 78 18.11 10.84 -10.71
N TYR A 79 17.23 11.10 -11.68
CA TYR A 79 17.55 11.19 -13.10
C TYR A 79 17.49 12.64 -13.60
N LYS A 80 18.22 12.95 -14.68
CA LYS A 80 18.31 14.32 -15.23
C LYS A 80 16.97 14.83 -15.75
N ASN A 81 16.17 13.95 -16.37
CA ASN A 81 14.87 14.28 -16.93
C ASN A 81 13.93 13.07 -16.87
N CYS A 82 12.65 13.31 -17.18
CA CYS A 82 11.60 12.30 -17.14
C CYS A 82 11.78 11.19 -18.18
N SER A 83 12.34 11.49 -19.36
CA SER A 83 12.61 10.47 -20.40
C SER A 83 13.64 9.45 -19.92
N GLU A 84 14.77 9.92 -19.36
CA GLU A 84 15.79 9.04 -18.76
C GLU A 84 15.21 8.22 -17.60
N PHE A 85 14.34 8.81 -16.78
CA PHE A 85 13.65 8.09 -15.70
C PHE A 85 12.69 7.01 -16.23
N GLU A 86 11.98 7.27 -17.32
CA GLU A 86 11.02 6.32 -17.90
C GLU A 86 11.73 5.13 -18.56
N GLU A 87 12.85 5.38 -19.24
CA GLU A 87 13.70 4.38 -19.88
C GLU A 87 14.59 3.61 -18.87
N ALA A 88 14.75 4.14 -17.65
CA ALA A 88 15.58 3.53 -16.63
C ALA A 88 15.16 2.09 -16.31
N LYS A 89 16.16 1.20 -16.20
CA LYS A 89 15.95 -0.18 -15.79
C LYS A 89 15.28 -0.24 -14.41
N ARG A 90 14.14 -0.91 -14.35
CA ARG A 90 13.42 -1.15 -13.09
C ARG A 90 14.11 -2.25 -12.30
N HIS A 91 14.21 -2.05 -11.00
CA HIS A 91 14.77 -3.01 -10.07
C HIS A 91 13.81 -3.21 -8.90
N VAL A 92 13.53 -4.47 -8.59
CA VAL A 92 12.83 -4.83 -7.36
C VAL A 92 13.86 -4.73 -6.23
N GLY A 93 13.65 -3.80 -5.30
CA GLY A 93 14.43 -3.69 -4.08
C GLY A 93 14.00 -4.77 -3.07
N GLN A 94 14.04 -4.45 -1.78
CA GLN A 94 13.61 -5.39 -0.74
C GLN A 94 12.11 -5.74 -0.89
N ASP A 95 11.29 -4.72 -1.11
CA ASP A 95 9.82 -4.81 -1.04
C ASP A 95 9.09 -4.18 -2.22
N PHE A 96 9.68 -3.15 -2.85
CA PHE A 96 9.05 -2.36 -3.90
C PHE A 96 9.95 -2.21 -5.11
N THR A 97 9.35 -1.87 -6.24
CA THR A 97 10.08 -1.62 -7.49
C THR A 97 10.45 -0.15 -7.60
N GLY A 98 11.73 0.13 -7.84
CA GLY A 98 12.27 1.46 -8.09
C GLY A 98 12.93 1.57 -9.47
N PRO A 99 13.30 2.79 -9.90
CA PRO A 99 13.04 4.08 -9.25
C PRO A 99 11.56 4.51 -9.36
N THR A 100 11.10 5.34 -8.42
CA THR A 100 9.71 5.83 -8.34
C THR A 100 9.65 7.34 -8.52
N CYS A 101 8.69 7.82 -9.32
CA CYS A 101 8.43 9.25 -9.47
C CYS A 101 7.92 9.84 -8.15
N LEU A 102 8.54 10.94 -7.68
CA LEU A 102 8.15 11.65 -6.45
C LEU A 102 6.65 11.99 -6.43
N PHE A 103 6.12 12.52 -7.53
CA PHE A 103 4.73 12.94 -7.60
C PHE A 103 3.76 11.74 -7.53
N LYS A 104 4.14 10.60 -8.11
CA LYS A 104 3.35 9.36 -7.95
C LYS A 104 3.38 8.84 -6.52
N ALA A 105 4.51 8.99 -5.82
CA ALA A 105 4.61 8.68 -4.39
C ALA A 105 3.77 9.63 -3.51
N LEU A 106 3.63 10.91 -3.90
CA LEU A 106 2.73 11.85 -3.25
C LEU A 106 1.25 11.51 -3.53
N ASP A 107 0.91 11.24 -4.78
CA ASP A 107 -0.46 10.92 -5.21
C ASP A 107 -1.01 9.70 -4.45
N ILE A 108 -0.22 8.64 -4.26
CA ILE A 108 -0.64 7.48 -3.45
C ILE A 108 -0.84 7.86 -1.98
N GLY A 109 -0.01 8.75 -1.42
CA GLY A 109 -0.19 9.28 -0.08
C GLY A 109 -1.50 10.05 0.09
N ILE A 110 -1.86 10.89 -0.88
CA ILE A 110 -3.13 11.62 -0.89
C ILE A 110 -4.31 10.65 -1.02
N ALA A 111 -4.22 9.66 -1.89
CA ALA A 111 -5.26 8.64 -2.06
C ALA A 111 -5.47 7.82 -0.78
N LEU A 112 -4.39 7.41 -0.12
CA LEU A 112 -4.42 6.72 1.17
C LEU A 112 -5.07 7.60 2.25
N GLY A 113 -4.62 8.84 2.41
CA GLY A 113 -5.18 9.79 3.37
C GLY A 113 -6.68 10.01 3.17
N SER A 114 -7.10 10.16 1.92
CA SER A 114 -8.51 10.32 1.54
C SER A 114 -9.33 9.07 1.88
N ALA A 115 -8.78 7.88 1.65
CA ALA A 115 -9.44 6.62 1.97
C ALA A 115 -9.61 6.40 3.47
N VAL A 116 -8.53 6.56 4.25
CA VAL A 116 -8.56 6.32 5.70
C VAL A 116 -9.38 7.35 6.46
N LYS A 117 -9.46 8.59 5.97
CA LYS A 117 -10.41 9.59 6.48
C LYS A 117 -11.85 9.06 6.44
N ILE A 118 -12.26 8.44 5.34
CA ILE A 118 -13.62 7.86 5.22
C ILE A 118 -13.80 6.70 6.19
N ALA A 119 -12.81 5.82 6.36
CA ALA A 119 -12.89 4.75 7.36
C ALA A 119 -13.10 5.32 8.77
N SER A 120 -12.32 6.33 9.15
CA SER A 120 -12.44 6.99 10.46
C SER A 120 -13.79 7.70 10.63
N LEU A 121 -14.32 8.36 9.60
CA LEU A 121 -15.66 8.97 9.67
C LEU A 121 -16.78 7.95 9.87
N LEU A 122 -16.56 6.71 9.44
CA LEU A 122 -17.48 5.59 9.63
C LEU A 122 -17.19 4.77 10.90
N ASN A 123 -16.28 5.26 11.76
CA ASN A 123 -15.81 4.56 12.97
C ASN A 123 -15.28 3.14 12.70
N ILE A 124 -14.70 2.93 11.51
CA ILE A 124 -14.03 1.68 11.15
C ILE A 124 -12.56 1.81 11.58
N ASP A 125 -12.14 0.95 12.49
CA ASP A 125 -10.74 0.87 12.89
C ASP A 125 -9.91 0.50 11.65
N ASN A 126 -8.79 1.19 11.45
CA ASN A 126 -7.93 1.00 10.29
C ASN A 126 -6.49 1.46 10.57
N ARG A 127 -5.54 1.01 9.75
CA ARG A 127 -4.14 1.48 9.79
C ARG A 127 -3.44 1.28 8.45
N ILE A 128 -2.77 2.30 7.94
CA ILE A 128 -1.94 2.13 6.73
C ILE A 128 -0.72 1.27 7.08
N MET A 129 -0.52 0.18 6.35
CA MET A 129 0.55 -0.79 6.55
C MET A 129 1.29 -1.11 5.24
N TYR A 130 2.58 -0.80 5.20
CA TYR A 130 3.44 -1.18 4.07
C TYR A 130 3.63 -2.70 3.96
N ARG A 131 3.65 -3.40 5.10
CA ARG A 131 3.88 -4.86 5.17
C ARG A 131 2.82 -5.66 4.41
N ILE A 132 1.56 -5.21 4.48
CA ILE A 132 0.45 -5.77 3.70
C ILE A 132 0.73 -5.56 2.21
N GLY A 133 1.15 -4.35 1.82
CA GLY A 133 1.50 -4.03 0.43
C GLY A 133 2.67 -4.86 -0.10
N THR A 134 3.71 -5.08 0.71
CA THR A 134 4.82 -5.99 0.38
C THR A 134 4.32 -7.41 0.08
N ALA A 135 3.46 -7.96 0.94
CA ALA A 135 2.91 -9.29 0.75
C ALA A 135 2.00 -9.36 -0.49
N ALA A 136 1.14 -8.36 -0.70
CA ALA A 136 0.26 -8.27 -1.86
C ALA A 136 1.04 -8.25 -3.20
N LEU A 137 2.19 -7.55 -3.25
CA LEU A 137 3.06 -7.56 -4.42
C LEU A 137 3.73 -8.91 -4.65
N LYS A 138 4.19 -9.58 -3.58
CA LYS A 138 4.77 -10.94 -3.67
C LYS A 138 3.75 -12.00 -4.10
N LEU A 139 2.46 -11.75 -3.86
CA LEU A 139 1.34 -12.57 -4.34
C LEU A 139 0.82 -12.13 -5.72
N ASN A 140 1.42 -11.11 -6.33
CA ASN A 140 1.03 -10.59 -7.64
C ASN A 140 -0.43 -10.10 -7.72
N LEU A 141 -0.99 -9.57 -6.61
CA LEU A 141 -2.38 -9.10 -6.57
C LEU A 141 -2.59 -7.76 -7.31
N MET A 142 -1.51 -7.00 -7.52
CA MET A 142 -1.55 -5.70 -8.21
C MET A 142 -0.36 -5.61 -9.19
N PRO A 143 -0.39 -6.36 -10.30
CA PRO A 143 0.77 -6.53 -11.19
C PRO A 143 1.28 -5.22 -11.81
N GLU A 144 0.41 -4.23 -11.97
CA GLU A 144 0.77 -2.92 -12.53
C GLU A 144 1.36 -1.95 -11.49
N ALA A 145 1.24 -2.25 -10.19
CA ALA A 145 1.69 -1.37 -9.12
C ALA A 145 3.18 -1.58 -8.84
N THR A 146 3.94 -0.50 -8.71
CA THR A 146 5.35 -0.56 -8.27
C THR A 146 5.49 -0.39 -6.76
N VAL A 147 4.53 0.29 -6.15
CA VAL A 147 4.39 0.51 -4.70
C VAL A 147 2.93 0.24 -4.33
N VAL A 148 2.72 -0.50 -3.26
CA VAL A 148 1.39 -0.82 -2.70
C VAL A 148 1.43 -0.61 -1.20
N MET A 149 0.32 -0.12 -0.67
CA MET A 149 0.04 -0.06 0.77
C MET A 149 -1.28 -0.76 1.04
N GLY A 150 -1.38 -1.43 2.18
CA GLY A 150 -2.64 -2.04 2.62
C GLY A 150 -3.25 -1.30 3.80
N VAL A 151 -4.58 -1.30 3.84
CA VAL A 151 -5.40 -0.74 4.91
C VAL A 151 -6.37 -1.83 5.36
N PRO A 152 -6.04 -2.60 6.42
CA PRO A 152 -6.96 -3.53 7.01
C PRO A 152 -8.08 -2.75 7.72
N LEU A 153 -9.28 -3.32 7.71
CA LEU A 153 -10.50 -2.73 8.27
C LEU A 153 -11.07 -3.64 9.35
N SER A 154 -11.34 -3.08 10.53
CA SER A 154 -11.93 -3.78 11.65
C SER A 154 -13.17 -3.04 12.19
N ALA A 155 -14.25 -3.78 12.44
CA ALA A 155 -15.48 -3.29 13.07
C ALA A 155 -15.81 -4.07 14.36
N LYS A 156 -14.77 -4.35 15.17
CA LYS A 156 -14.89 -5.08 16.44
C LYS A 156 -15.00 -4.13 17.64
N GLY A 157 -15.48 -4.65 18.77
CA GLY A 157 -15.62 -3.87 20.01
C GLY A 157 -14.29 -3.40 20.63
N LYS A 158 -13.18 -4.05 20.30
CA LYS A 158 -11.82 -3.64 20.67
C LYS A 158 -11.00 -3.40 19.41
N ASN A 159 -10.29 -2.27 19.36
CA ASN A 159 -9.37 -1.97 18.26
C ASN A 159 -8.17 -2.93 18.26
N ILE A 160 -8.16 -3.86 17.30
CA ILE A 160 -7.11 -4.88 17.12
C ILE A 160 -5.77 -4.29 16.64
N TYR A 161 -5.75 -3.05 16.15
CA TYR A 161 -4.51 -2.37 15.74
C TYR A 161 -3.81 -1.68 16.93
N PHE A 162 -4.43 -1.69 18.11
CA PHE A 162 -3.91 -1.18 19.38
C PHE A 162 -3.76 -2.29 20.43
N ASP A 163 -3.20 -3.44 20.06
CA ASP A 163 -2.96 -4.56 20.96
C ASP A 163 -1.66 -4.44 21.78
N ARG A 164 -1.61 -3.44 22.67
CA ARG A 164 -0.60 -3.39 23.73
C ARG A 164 -1.00 -4.38 24.84
N LYS A 165 -0.12 -5.32 25.19
CA LYS A 165 -0.25 -6.05 26.44
C LYS A 165 0.18 -5.10 27.56
N TRP A 166 -0.74 -4.78 28.47
CA TRP A 166 -0.40 -4.08 29.70
C TRP A 166 0.45 -5.02 30.57
N PRO A 167 1.55 -4.55 31.19
CA PRO A 167 2.36 -5.35 32.11
C PRO A 167 1.57 -5.81 33.34
#